data_AF-A0A955SKF5-F1
#
_entry.id   AF-A0A955SKF5-F1
#
_cell.length_a   1.000
_cell.length_b   1.000
_cell.length_c   1.000
_cell.angle_alpha   90.00
_cell.angle_beta   90.00
_cell.angle_gamma   90.00
#
_symmetry.space_group_name_H-M   'P 1'
#
loop_
_entity.id
_entity.type
_entity.pdbx_description
1 polymer ?
#
loop_
_entity_poly.entity_id
_entity_poly.type
_entity_poly.pdbx_seq_one_letter_code
_entity_poly.pdbx_strand_id
1 'polypeptide(L)'
;MNTVIAKPARTRSHPPMKQRADPPDPPSTRKVSLSVGGMTCAACQIRVQRALDQEPGIIQASVNLMWKSAEVTYDPDATTPDSVKQAITRTGYEAEINSTDRTDQDEQAQQEQTQAEEFRSFRNKAVLSGIFGVIAMVLSMPLMSSAPTHPHGGVTDPFMQWVMGWMTPVLTSLAPGLYALETTVLSGILLAMTVFVMSWAGRHFYTRAWAAFRHHSADMNTLVAVGTGAAFLFSLLATLAPELFLSRGMAPELYYEAVIMIIALILTGNALESRAKRQTSAALRKLMTLQPRTARIIRDNREQEIPVDTMRTGDTVVVRPGERIPVDGTLLAGTSAVDESMLTGESLPVDKQPGDRLIGGTMNTTGAF
;
A
#
# COMPACT_ATOMS: atom_id res chain seq x y z
N MET A 1 -18.51 -23.05 80.21
CA MET A 1 -18.43 -24.15 79.22
C MET A 1 -19.83 -24.52 78.80
N ASN A 2 -20.25 -24.17 77.59
CA ASN A 2 -21.54 -24.60 77.03
C ASN A 2 -21.30 -25.41 75.76
N THR A 3 -21.67 -26.68 75.83
CA THR A 3 -21.76 -27.63 74.73
C THR A 3 -23.06 -27.36 73.96
N VAL A 4 -22.98 -27.22 72.64
CA VAL A 4 -24.15 -27.16 71.75
C VAL A 4 -24.20 -28.44 70.93
N ILE A 5 -25.32 -29.15 71.05
CA ILE A 5 -25.67 -30.35 70.28
C ILE A 5 -26.30 -29.89 68.96
N ALA A 6 -25.82 -30.38 67.82
CA ALA A 6 -26.45 -30.19 66.51
C ALA A 6 -26.98 -31.53 65.95
N LYS A 7 -28.22 -31.47 65.45
CA LYS A 7 -29.08 -32.55 64.93
C LYS A 7 -28.55 -33.11 63.59
N PRO A 8 -28.74 -34.41 63.25
CA PRO A 8 -28.32 -34.92 61.94
C PRO A 8 -29.28 -34.46 60.82
N ALA A 9 -28.71 -33.97 59.72
CA ALA A 9 -29.45 -33.55 58.52
C ALA A 9 -29.82 -34.76 57.64
N ARG A 10 -31.06 -34.77 57.15
CA ARG A 10 -31.63 -35.80 56.26
C ARG A 10 -30.87 -35.83 54.92
N THR A 11 -30.44 -37.01 54.49
CA THR A 11 -29.96 -37.27 53.13
C THR A 11 -31.14 -37.26 52.15
N ARG A 12 -31.10 -36.34 51.18
CA ARG A 12 -31.95 -36.42 49.96
C ARG A 12 -31.14 -37.16 48.89
N SER A 13 -31.61 -38.31 48.45
CA SER A 13 -31.06 -38.99 47.27
C SER A 13 -31.39 -38.17 46.01
N HIS A 14 -30.34 -37.78 45.25
CA HIS A 14 -30.51 -37.26 43.90
C HIS A 14 -30.76 -38.41 42.93
N PRO A 15 -31.66 -38.26 41.93
CA PRO A 15 -31.76 -39.20 40.83
C PRO A 15 -30.47 -39.13 39.96
N PRO A 16 -30.09 -40.21 39.27
CA PRO A 16 -28.89 -40.22 38.45
C PRO A 16 -29.01 -39.18 37.33
N MET A 17 -27.99 -38.32 37.21
CA MET A 17 -27.86 -37.38 36.09
C MET A 17 -27.80 -38.19 34.80
N LYS A 18 -28.73 -37.94 33.87
CA LYS A 18 -28.54 -38.34 32.47
C LYS A 18 -27.20 -37.77 32.00
N GLN A 19 -26.27 -38.64 31.63
CA GLN A 19 -25.07 -38.27 30.88
C GLN A 19 -25.51 -37.40 29.71
N ARG A 20 -25.18 -36.10 29.76
CA ARG A 20 -25.15 -35.29 28.55
C ARG A 20 -23.97 -35.85 27.75
N ALA A 21 -24.24 -36.22 26.51
CA ALA A 21 -23.18 -36.49 25.55
C ALA A 21 -22.21 -35.30 25.56
N ASP A 22 -20.92 -35.59 25.59
CA ASP A 22 -19.88 -34.56 25.47
C ASP A 22 -20.16 -33.70 24.23
N PRO A 23 -19.95 -32.38 24.29
CA PRO A 23 -19.98 -31.56 23.10
C PRO A 23 -18.90 -32.09 22.13
N PRO A 24 -19.17 -32.13 20.81
CA PRO A 24 -18.16 -32.56 19.84
C PRO A 24 -16.92 -31.67 19.98
N ASP A 25 -15.74 -32.27 19.93
CA ASP A 25 -14.46 -31.56 19.93
C ASP A 25 -14.51 -30.40 18.90
N PRO A 26 -13.96 -29.21 19.22
CA PRO A 26 -13.95 -28.11 18.26
C PRO A 26 -13.21 -28.56 16.98
N PRO A 27 -13.75 -28.25 15.78
CA PRO A 27 -13.13 -28.66 14.53
C PRO A 27 -11.71 -28.13 14.47
N SER A 28 -10.74 -29.00 14.17
CA SER A 28 -9.32 -28.65 14.17
C SER A 28 -8.98 -27.77 12.97
N THR A 29 -9.20 -26.47 13.04
CA THR A 29 -8.96 -25.56 11.91
C THR A 29 -7.46 -25.41 11.60
N ARG A 30 -7.08 -25.33 10.32
CA ARG A 30 -5.72 -24.98 9.87
C ARG A 30 -5.73 -23.73 9.01
N LYS A 31 -4.60 -23.03 8.99
CA LYS A 31 -4.37 -21.86 8.14
C LYS A 31 -3.39 -22.17 7.01
N VAL A 32 -3.60 -21.57 5.86
CA VAL A 32 -2.68 -21.58 4.72
C VAL A 32 -2.65 -20.19 4.09
N SER A 33 -1.45 -19.72 3.74
CA SER A 33 -1.26 -18.50 2.96
C SER A 33 -0.85 -18.86 1.54
N LEU A 34 -1.50 -18.25 0.55
CA LEU A 34 -1.19 -18.43 -0.85
C LEU A 34 -0.84 -17.10 -1.50
N SER A 35 0.21 -17.08 -2.31
CA SER A 35 0.53 -15.98 -3.20
C SER A 35 -0.29 -16.11 -4.49
N VAL A 36 -1.01 -15.06 -4.88
CA VAL A 36 -1.98 -15.05 -5.99
C VAL A 36 -1.53 -14.11 -7.10
N GLY A 37 -1.06 -14.67 -8.20
CA GLY A 37 -0.59 -13.97 -9.40
C GLY A 37 -1.72 -13.53 -10.33
N GLY A 38 -1.47 -12.46 -11.09
CA GLY A 38 -2.39 -11.99 -12.15
C GLY A 38 -3.53 -11.07 -11.70
N MET A 39 -3.71 -10.82 -10.40
CA MET A 39 -4.69 -9.83 -9.92
C MET A 39 -4.19 -8.40 -10.16
N THR A 40 -4.94 -7.62 -10.97
CA THR A 40 -4.60 -6.23 -11.32
C THR A 40 -5.64 -5.21 -10.85
N CYS A 41 -6.75 -5.67 -10.26
CA CYS A 41 -7.93 -4.84 -10.02
C CYS A 41 -8.72 -5.27 -8.77
N ALA A 42 -9.48 -4.35 -8.17
CA ALA A 42 -10.33 -4.67 -7.01
C ALA A 42 -11.44 -5.68 -7.36
N ALA A 43 -11.96 -5.64 -8.59
CA ALA A 43 -12.91 -6.65 -9.08
C ALA A 43 -12.31 -8.06 -9.16
N CYS A 44 -10.99 -8.14 -9.39
CA CYS A 44 -10.22 -9.38 -9.45
C CYS A 44 -10.15 -10.01 -8.05
N GLN A 45 -9.82 -9.21 -7.02
CA GLN A 45 -9.86 -9.63 -5.62
C GLN A 45 -11.24 -10.15 -5.21
N ILE A 46 -12.31 -9.42 -5.54
CA ILE A 46 -13.69 -9.82 -5.17
C ILE A 46 -14.07 -11.17 -5.80
N ARG A 47 -13.61 -11.43 -7.03
CA ARG A 47 -13.87 -12.71 -7.72
C ARG A 47 -13.20 -13.88 -7.00
N VAL A 48 -11.92 -13.74 -6.64
CA VAL A 48 -11.18 -14.78 -5.91
C VAL A 48 -11.75 -14.97 -4.51
N GLN A 49 -12.07 -13.89 -3.81
CA GLN A 49 -12.71 -13.92 -2.48
C GLN A 49 -14.01 -14.74 -2.51
N ARG A 50 -14.93 -14.44 -3.42
CA ARG A 50 -16.20 -15.18 -3.53
C ARG A 50 -16.02 -16.65 -3.87
N ALA A 51 -15.03 -16.98 -4.70
CA ALA A 51 -14.76 -18.37 -5.04
C ALA A 51 -14.29 -19.16 -3.81
N LEU A 52 -13.40 -18.57 -2.99
CA LEU A 52 -12.94 -19.19 -1.75
C LEU A 52 -14.05 -19.27 -0.70
N ASP A 53 -14.89 -18.23 -0.57
CA ASP A 53 -16.02 -18.25 0.37
C ASP A 53 -17.09 -19.32 0.03
N GLN A 54 -17.12 -19.79 -1.23
CA GLN A 54 -18.06 -20.81 -1.72
C GLN A 54 -17.50 -22.23 -1.70
N GLU A 55 -16.21 -22.41 -1.43
CA GLU A 55 -15.60 -23.75 -1.44
C GLU A 55 -15.89 -24.52 -0.15
N PRO A 56 -16.31 -25.80 -0.24
CA PRO A 56 -16.58 -26.63 0.92
C PRO A 56 -15.33 -26.81 1.81
N GLY A 57 -15.51 -26.67 3.12
CA GLY A 57 -14.43 -26.81 4.09
C GLY A 57 -13.58 -25.56 4.30
N ILE A 58 -13.81 -24.47 3.56
CA ILE A 58 -13.24 -23.16 3.88
C ILE A 58 -14.13 -22.48 4.91
N ILE A 59 -13.55 -22.11 6.06
CA ILE A 59 -14.24 -21.45 7.17
C ILE A 59 -14.17 -19.93 7.01
N GLN A 60 -12.99 -19.44 6.61
CA GLN A 60 -12.75 -18.03 6.38
C GLN A 60 -11.67 -17.87 5.31
N ALA A 61 -11.88 -16.95 4.36
CA ALA A 61 -10.88 -16.52 3.40
C ALA A 61 -10.73 -15.00 3.44
N SER A 62 -9.52 -14.51 3.20
CA SER A 62 -9.24 -13.09 3.04
C SER A 62 -8.24 -12.90 1.90
N VAL A 63 -8.69 -12.26 0.82
CA VAL A 63 -7.87 -11.96 -0.35
C VAL A 63 -7.48 -10.50 -0.36
N ASN A 64 -6.20 -10.23 -0.53
CA ASN A 64 -5.68 -8.87 -0.53
C ASN A 64 -4.93 -8.55 -1.83
N LEU A 65 -5.52 -7.67 -2.65
CA LEU A 65 -4.92 -7.21 -3.90
C LEU A 65 -3.56 -6.54 -3.70
N MET A 66 -3.43 -5.76 -2.62
CA MET A 66 -2.22 -4.96 -2.37
C MET A 66 -0.98 -5.85 -2.15
N TRP A 67 -1.19 -7.02 -1.53
CA TRP A 67 -0.12 -7.95 -1.15
C TRP A 67 -0.06 -9.16 -2.07
N LYS A 68 -0.97 -9.24 -3.06
CA LYS A 68 -1.14 -10.39 -3.96
C LYS A 68 -1.17 -11.71 -3.18
N SER A 69 -1.92 -11.74 -2.08
CA SER A 69 -1.99 -12.89 -1.20
C SER A 69 -3.43 -13.22 -0.81
N ALA A 70 -3.67 -14.49 -0.49
CA ALA A 70 -4.91 -15.02 0.06
C ALA A 70 -4.59 -15.81 1.33
N GLU A 71 -5.17 -15.42 2.45
CA GLU A 71 -5.09 -16.14 3.71
C GLU A 71 -6.38 -16.93 3.91
N VAL A 72 -6.27 -18.25 4.08
CA VAL A 72 -7.41 -19.17 4.13
C VAL A 72 -7.34 -20.02 5.39
N THR A 73 -8.42 -20.01 6.16
CA THR A 73 -8.66 -20.91 7.29
C THR A 73 -9.63 -21.99 6.85
N TYR A 74 -9.22 -23.25 6.94
CA TYR A 74 -9.98 -24.40 6.45
C TYR A 74 -10.01 -25.54 7.47
N ASP A 75 -11.01 -26.40 7.31
CA ASP A 75 -11.12 -27.66 8.02
C ASP A 75 -10.28 -28.74 7.30
N PRO A 76 -9.22 -29.28 7.94
CA PRO A 76 -8.35 -30.27 7.33
C PRO A 76 -9.03 -31.61 7.06
N ASP A 77 -10.18 -31.88 7.67
CA ASP A 77 -10.94 -33.10 7.41
C ASP A 77 -11.81 -32.96 6.15
N ALA A 78 -12.10 -31.73 5.73
CA ALA A 78 -12.94 -31.43 4.57
C ALA A 78 -12.15 -30.94 3.34
N THR A 79 -11.01 -30.27 3.52
CA THR A 79 -10.26 -29.60 2.44
C THR A 79 -8.74 -29.64 2.70
N THR A 80 -7.95 -29.59 1.62
CA THR A 80 -6.48 -29.61 1.67
C THR A 80 -5.88 -28.32 1.08
N PRO A 81 -4.63 -27.95 1.44
CA PRO A 81 -3.95 -26.79 0.84
C PRO A 81 -3.94 -26.79 -0.70
N ASP A 82 -3.79 -27.97 -1.31
CA ASP A 82 -3.81 -28.12 -2.76
C ASP A 82 -5.21 -27.89 -3.36
N SER A 83 -6.29 -28.26 -2.67
CA SER A 83 -7.64 -27.97 -3.16
C SER A 83 -7.96 -26.47 -3.10
N VAL A 84 -7.45 -25.77 -2.08
CA VAL A 84 -7.52 -24.30 -1.98
C VAL A 84 -6.75 -23.65 -3.13
N LYS A 85 -5.52 -24.11 -3.42
CA LYS A 85 -4.75 -23.65 -4.58
C LYS A 85 -5.53 -23.86 -5.88
N GLN A 86 -6.09 -25.05 -6.08
CA GLN A 86 -6.89 -25.35 -7.26
C GLN A 86 -8.16 -24.50 -7.37
N ALA A 87 -8.80 -24.13 -6.26
CA ALA A 87 -9.94 -23.22 -6.27
C ALA A 87 -9.57 -21.84 -6.83
N ILE A 88 -8.41 -21.31 -6.44
CA ILE A 88 -7.89 -20.06 -6.98
C ILE A 88 -7.53 -20.23 -8.47
N THR A 89 -6.83 -21.32 -8.83
CA THR A 89 -6.49 -21.58 -10.24
C THR A 89 -7.71 -21.75 -11.14
N ARG A 90 -8.81 -22.32 -10.64
CA ARG A 90 -10.09 -22.42 -11.35
C ARG A 90 -10.71 -21.05 -11.67
N THR A 91 -10.37 -20.00 -10.92
CA THR A 91 -10.80 -18.63 -11.22
C THR A 91 -9.93 -17.92 -12.28
N GLY A 92 -8.88 -18.58 -12.77
CA GLY A 92 -7.98 -18.08 -13.81
C GLY A 92 -6.76 -17.32 -13.29
N TYR A 93 -6.43 -17.45 -12.00
CA TYR A 93 -5.27 -16.81 -11.37
C TYR A 93 -4.23 -17.84 -10.94
N GLU A 94 -2.96 -17.48 -11.02
CA GLU A 94 -1.87 -18.33 -10.55
C GLU A 94 -1.85 -18.32 -9.01
N ALA A 95 -1.64 -19.48 -8.38
CA ALA A 95 -1.58 -19.59 -6.94
C ALA A 95 -0.43 -20.50 -6.51
N GLU A 96 0.41 -20.02 -5.58
CA GLU A 96 1.48 -20.81 -4.96
C GLU A 96 1.27 -20.87 -3.46
N ILE A 97 1.46 -22.06 -2.87
CA ILE A 97 1.32 -22.27 -1.44
C ILE A 97 2.62 -21.80 -0.80
N ASN A 98 2.53 -20.78 0.05
CA ASN A 98 3.67 -20.34 0.85
C ASN A 98 3.80 -21.30 2.04
N SER A 99 4.92 -22.01 2.14
CA SER A 99 5.22 -22.84 3.32
C SER A 99 5.33 -21.92 4.55
N THR A 100 4.52 -22.19 5.57
CA THR A 100 4.33 -21.39 6.79
C THR A 100 5.62 -21.05 7.56
N ASP A 101 6.76 -21.67 7.24
CA ASP A 101 8.07 -21.44 7.89
C ASP A 101 9.08 -20.57 7.12
N ARG A 102 8.85 -20.22 5.84
CA ARG A 102 9.77 -19.33 5.11
C ARG A 102 9.31 -17.89 5.19
N THR A 103 9.70 -17.26 6.30
CA THR A 103 10.09 -15.85 6.42
C THR A 103 9.09 -14.82 5.85
N ASP A 104 8.00 -14.58 6.58
CA ASP A 104 7.27 -13.30 6.50
C ASP A 104 8.22 -12.09 6.57
N GLN A 105 9.38 -12.22 7.23
CA GLN A 105 10.41 -11.18 7.28
C GLN A 105 11.15 -11.00 5.94
N ASP A 106 11.40 -12.06 5.17
CA ASP A 106 12.06 -11.94 3.85
C ASP A 106 11.07 -11.39 2.83
N GLU A 107 9.80 -11.84 2.86
CA GLU A 107 8.75 -11.29 2.01
C GLU A 107 8.46 -9.82 2.35
N GLN A 108 8.44 -9.46 3.65
CA GLN A 108 8.27 -8.07 4.09
C GLN A 108 9.46 -7.20 3.68
N ALA A 109 10.69 -7.67 3.89
CA ALA A 109 11.90 -6.95 3.48
C ALA A 109 11.93 -6.75 1.96
N GLN A 110 11.52 -7.75 1.18
CA GLN A 110 11.48 -7.69 -0.28
C GLN A 110 10.39 -6.73 -0.77
N GLN A 111 9.23 -6.70 -0.13
CA GLN A 111 8.18 -5.73 -0.42
C GLN A 111 8.59 -4.29 -0.07
N GLU A 112 9.30 -4.10 1.05
CA GLU A 112 9.85 -2.77 1.41
C GLU A 112 10.86 -2.28 0.39
N GLN A 113 11.74 -3.17 -0.09
CA GLN A 113 12.68 -2.85 -1.17
C GLN A 113 11.93 -2.46 -2.45
N THR A 114 10.93 -3.25 -2.85
CA THR A 114 10.12 -2.97 -4.06
C THR A 114 9.40 -1.63 -3.96
N GLN A 115 8.73 -1.35 -2.83
CA GLN A 115 8.04 -0.07 -2.61
C GLN A 115 9.02 1.12 -2.54
N ALA A 116 10.23 0.91 -2.02
CA ALA A 116 11.26 1.94 -1.98
C ALA A 116 11.79 2.26 -3.39
N GLU A 117 11.96 1.26 -4.23
CA GLU A 117 12.37 1.41 -5.63
C GLU A 117 11.30 2.11 -6.48
N GLU A 118 10.03 1.71 -6.33
CA GLU A 118 8.92 2.39 -7.01
C GLU A 118 8.85 3.87 -6.65
N PHE A 119 8.95 4.19 -5.36
CA PHE A 119 8.99 5.58 -4.90
C PHE A 119 10.18 6.35 -5.48
N ARG A 120 11.38 5.76 -5.48
CA ARG A 120 12.59 6.39 -6.05
C ARG A 120 12.42 6.65 -7.54
N SER A 121 11.84 5.70 -8.27
CA SER A 121 11.57 5.83 -9.71
C SER A 121 10.63 7.00 -9.99
N PHE A 122 9.48 7.09 -9.31
CA PHE A 122 8.55 8.20 -9.48
C PHE A 122 9.17 9.54 -9.08
N ARG A 123 9.87 9.60 -7.94
CA ARG A 123 10.55 10.82 -7.48
C ARG A 123 11.60 11.30 -8.49
N ASN A 124 12.47 10.41 -8.96
CA ASN A 124 13.54 10.78 -9.87
C ASN A 124 12.95 11.25 -11.22
N LYS A 125 11.94 10.57 -11.75
CA LYS A 125 11.22 11.00 -12.95
C LYS A 125 10.53 12.35 -12.76
N ALA A 126 9.88 12.58 -11.61
CA ALA A 126 9.24 13.84 -11.28
C ALA A 126 10.24 15.00 -11.20
N VAL A 127 11.36 14.81 -10.50
CA VAL A 127 12.41 15.84 -10.40
C VAL A 127 13.02 16.14 -11.77
N LEU A 128 13.38 15.12 -12.55
CA LEU A 128 14.00 15.33 -13.85
C LEU A 128 13.03 16.00 -14.84
N SER A 129 11.79 15.52 -14.92
CA SER A 129 10.76 16.15 -15.77
C SER A 129 10.38 17.55 -15.29
N GLY A 130 10.42 17.83 -13.99
CA GLY A 130 10.26 19.18 -13.44
C GLY A 130 11.38 20.12 -13.88
N ILE A 131 12.64 19.65 -13.85
CA ILE A 131 13.79 20.41 -14.38
C ILE A 131 13.61 20.67 -15.87
N PHE A 132 13.28 19.64 -16.66
CA PHE A 132 12.99 19.82 -18.09
C PHE A 132 11.81 20.75 -18.34
N GLY A 133 10.77 20.73 -17.49
CA GLY A 133 9.62 21.63 -17.58
C GLY A 133 9.98 23.09 -17.34
N VAL A 134 10.81 23.36 -16.33
CA VAL A 134 11.34 24.71 -16.08
C VAL A 134 12.22 25.17 -17.25
N ILE A 135 13.09 24.29 -17.76
CA ILE A 135 13.90 24.60 -18.95
C ILE A 135 13.01 24.88 -20.16
N ALA A 136 11.97 24.07 -20.40
CA ALA A 136 11.01 24.28 -21.48
C ALA A 136 10.29 25.61 -21.36
N MET A 137 9.88 25.98 -20.14
CA MET A 137 9.21 27.25 -19.87
C MET A 137 10.14 28.44 -20.18
N VAL A 138 11.41 28.36 -19.76
CA VAL A 138 12.44 29.37 -20.06
C VAL A 138 12.71 29.45 -21.57
N LEU A 139 12.85 28.30 -22.24
CA LEU A 139 13.05 28.23 -23.68
C LEU A 139 11.83 28.74 -24.45
N SER A 140 10.60 28.60 -23.94
CA SER A 140 9.38 29.04 -24.62
C SER A 140 9.19 30.57 -24.59
N MET A 141 9.85 31.30 -23.66
CA MET A 141 9.65 32.75 -23.51
C MET A 141 10.01 33.60 -24.74
N PRO A 142 11.13 33.39 -25.45
CA PRO A 142 11.47 34.13 -26.67
C PRO A 142 10.44 33.96 -27.77
N LEU A 143 9.84 32.76 -27.91
CA LEU A 143 8.79 32.48 -28.89
C LEU A 143 7.53 33.33 -28.61
N MET A 144 7.17 33.47 -27.34
CA MET A 144 6.01 34.27 -26.94
C MET A 144 6.25 35.78 -27.06
N SER A 145 7.50 36.24 -26.90
CA SER A 145 7.86 37.66 -27.11
C SER A 145 7.98 38.07 -28.59
N SER A 146 8.25 37.11 -29.48
CA SER A 146 8.43 37.34 -30.92
C SER A 146 7.15 37.14 -31.73
N ALA A 147 6.11 36.56 -31.12
CA ALA A 147 4.80 36.42 -31.75
C ALA A 147 4.16 37.80 -31.97
N PRO A 148 3.77 38.15 -33.21
CA PRO A 148 3.13 39.43 -33.51
C PRO A 148 1.80 39.53 -32.74
N THR A 149 1.67 40.59 -31.95
CA THR A 149 0.49 40.88 -31.14
C THR A 149 -0.76 40.99 -32.02
N HIS A 150 -1.66 40.02 -31.92
CA HIS A 150 -2.96 40.12 -32.57
C HIS A 150 -3.79 41.27 -31.95
N PRO A 151 -4.65 41.96 -32.73
CA PRO A 151 -5.47 43.08 -32.26
C PRO A 151 -6.43 42.77 -31.09
N HIS A 152 -6.63 41.49 -30.77
CA HIS A 152 -7.47 41.02 -29.66
C HIS A 152 -6.78 40.00 -28.75
N GLY A 153 -5.44 39.95 -28.74
CA GLY A 153 -4.67 38.90 -28.04
C GLY A 153 -3.32 39.37 -27.50
N GLY A 154 -3.24 40.58 -26.96
CA GLY A 154 -2.16 40.88 -26.01
C GLY A 154 -2.26 39.92 -24.83
N VAL A 155 -1.16 39.60 -24.15
CA VAL A 155 -1.17 38.81 -22.90
C VAL A 155 -2.13 39.47 -21.91
N THR A 156 -3.40 39.06 -21.86
CA THR A 156 -4.41 39.72 -21.03
C THR A 156 -4.32 39.31 -19.58
N ASP A 157 -3.52 38.28 -19.26
CA ASP A 157 -3.35 37.81 -17.90
C ASP A 157 -2.43 38.77 -17.12
N PRO A 158 -2.95 39.51 -16.12
CA PRO A 158 -2.16 40.42 -15.29
C PRO A 158 -1.00 39.69 -14.60
N PHE A 159 -1.15 38.39 -14.33
CA PHE A 159 -0.10 37.58 -13.75
C PHE A 159 1.05 37.38 -14.74
N MET A 160 0.79 37.00 -15.98
CA MET A 160 1.87 36.82 -16.96
C MET A 160 2.54 38.13 -17.34
N GLN A 161 1.81 39.26 -17.36
CA GLN A 161 2.43 40.58 -17.53
C GLN A 161 3.38 40.91 -16.38
N TRP A 162 2.98 40.65 -15.14
CA TRP A 162 3.82 40.85 -13.96
C TRP A 162 5.07 39.94 -14.00
N VAL A 163 4.89 38.65 -14.29
CA VAL A 163 6.00 37.68 -14.38
C VAL A 163 6.98 38.04 -15.50
N MET A 164 6.49 38.31 -16.72
CA MET A 164 7.33 38.72 -17.86
C MET A 164 8.05 40.04 -17.57
N GLY A 165 7.36 41.02 -16.98
CA GLY A 165 7.95 42.33 -16.68
C GLY A 165 9.21 42.26 -15.82
N TRP A 166 9.26 41.31 -14.88
CA TRP A 166 10.44 41.10 -14.03
C TRP A 166 11.42 40.10 -14.64
N MET A 167 10.93 39.05 -15.29
CA MET A 167 11.78 37.94 -15.74
C MET A 167 12.44 38.20 -17.09
N THR A 168 11.79 38.85 -18.05
CA THR A 168 12.36 39.16 -19.38
C THR A 168 13.66 39.99 -19.33
N PRO A 169 13.77 41.11 -18.58
CA PRO A 169 15.02 41.87 -18.52
C PRO A 169 16.15 41.07 -17.85
N VAL A 170 15.83 40.27 -16.83
CA VAL A 170 16.79 39.38 -16.18
C VAL A 170 17.29 38.31 -17.17
N LEU A 171 16.37 37.66 -17.88
CA LEU A 171 16.71 36.57 -18.79
C LEU A 171 17.49 37.04 -20.02
N THR A 172 17.10 38.20 -20.60
CA THR A 172 17.85 38.83 -21.70
C THR A 172 19.26 39.25 -21.27
N SER A 173 19.45 39.70 -20.02
CA SER A 173 20.77 40.04 -19.48
C SER A 173 21.65 38.82 -19.19
N LEU A 174 21.08 37.73 -18.68
CA LEU A 174 21.83 36.51 -18.31
C LEU A 174 22.12 35.59 -19.49
N ALA A 175 21.21 35.55 -20.47
CA ALA A 175 21.29 34.66 -21.62
C ALA A 175 20.91 35.39 -22.93
N PRO A 176 21.65 36.44 -23.34
CA PRO A 176 21.35 37.18 -24.57
C PRO A 176 21.40 36.29 -25.81
N GLY A 177 22.25 35.27 -25.82
CA GLY A 177 22.34 34.29 -26.90
C GLY A 177 21.07 33.47 -27.10
N LEU A 178 20.23 33.29 -26.06
CA LEU A 178 18.97 32.54 -26.17
C LEU A 178 17.94 33.27 -27.04
N TYR A 179 17.87 34.60 -26.92
CA TYR A 179 16.97 35.44 -27.71
C TYR A 179 17.50 35.71 -29.13
N ALA A 180 18.78 35.42 -29.38
CA ALA A 180 19.40 35.52 -30.70
C ALA A 180 19.22 34.24 -31.55
N LEU A 181 18.69 33.15 -30.98
CA LEU A 181 18.44 31.91 -31.70
C LEU A 181 17.25 32.06 -32.64
N GLU A 182 17.33 31.39 -33.79
CA GLU A 182 16.22 31.27 -34.72
C GLU A 182 15.05 30.52 -34.07
N THR A 183 13.82 31.02 -34.27
CA THR A 183 12.59 30.44 -33.70
C THR A 183 12.37 28.99 -34.14
N THR A 184 12.80 28.62 -35.36
CA THR A 184 12.79 27.25 -35.89
C THR A 184 13.66 26.31 -35.06
N VAL A 185 14.86 26.76 -34.68
CA VAL A 185 15.80 25.96 -33.87
C VAL A 185 15.21 25.74 -32.48
N LEU A 186 14.65 26.79 -31.89
CA LEU A 186 14.13 26.75 -30.53
C LEU A 186 12.88 25.87 -30.42
N SER A 187 11.96 25.96 -31.39
CA SER A 187 10.80 25.05 -31.49
C SER A 187 11.23 23.59 -31.73
N GLY A 188 12.28 23.35 -32.52
CA GLY A 188 12.87 22.02 -32.71
C GLY A 188 13.45 21.44 -31.42
N ILE A 189 14.14 22.25 -30.61
CA ILE A 189 14.67 21.84 -29.30
C ILE A 189 13.51 21.49 -28.34
N LEU A 190 12.48 22.33 -28.27
CA LEU A 190 11.29 22.09 -27.44
C LEU A 190 10.56 20.80 -27.86
N LEU A 191 10.40 20.57 -29.16
CA LEU A 191 9.82 19.35 -29.70
C LEU A 191 10.64 18.12 -29.27
N ALA A 192 11.96 18.14 -29.50
CA ALA A 192 12.83 17.02 -29.14
C ALA A 192 12.79 16.72 -27.64
N MET A 193 12.82 17.76 -26.81
CA MET A 193 12.71 17.62 -25.36
C MET A 193 11.36 17.06 -24.93
N THR A 194 10.26 17.51 -25.54
CA THR A 194 8.92 17.01 -25.24
C THR A 194 8.77 15.54 -25.61
N VAL A 195 9.24 15.14 -26.80
CA VAL A 195 9.27 13.75 -27.24
C VAL A 195 10.07 12.88 -26.28
N PHE A 196 11.24 13.36 -25.82
CA PHE A 196 12.06 12.66 -24.83
C PHE A 196 11.30 12.45 -23.51
N VAL A 197 10.73 13.51 -22.94
CA VAL A 197 9.99 13.44 -21.67
C VAL A 197 8.77 12.53 -21.80
N MET A 198 7.98 12.65 -22.87
CA MET A 198 6.82 11.78 -23.12
C MET A 198 7.23 10.32 -23.27
N SER A 199 8.31 10.03 -23.98
CA SER A 199 8.77 8.66 -24.25
C SER A 199 9.44 7.98 -23.05
N TRP A 200 10.03 8.76 -22.13
CA TRP A 200 10.73 8.25 -20.95
C TRP A 200 9.88 8.35 -19.68
N ALA A 201 9.57 9.58 -19.24
CA ALA A 201 8.82 9.81 -18.01
C ALA A 201 7.32 9.53 -18.23
N GLY A 202 6.79 9.98 -19.37
CA GLY A 202 5.37 9.92 -19.70
C GLY A 202 4.86 8.53 -20.14
N ARG A 203 5.75 7.63 -20.59
CA ARG A 203 5.39 6.37 -21.24
C ARG A 203 4.39 5.52 -20.46
N HIS A 204 4.47 5.53 -19.15
CA HIS A 204 3.55 4.74 -18.32
C HIS A 204 2.10 5.25 -18.40
N PHE A 205 1.87 6.56 -18.62
CA PHE A 205 0.53 7.11 -18.75
C PHE A 205 -0.11 6.63 -20.06
N TYR A 206 0.62 6.71 -21.17
CA TYR A 206 0.13 6.29 -22.48
C TYR A 206 -0.12 4.79 -22.57
N THR A 207 0.81 3.97 -22.06
CA THR A 207 0.64 2.50 -22.07
C THR A 207 -0.52 2.05 -21.18
N ARG A 208 -0.72 2.67 -20.01
CA ARG A 208 -1.86 2.38 -19.13
C ARG A 208 -3.18 2.90 -19.69
N ALA A 209 -3.19 4.11 -20.26
CA ALA A 209 -4.37 4.66 -20.95
C ALA A 209 -4.81 3.76 -22.11
N TRP A 210 -3.87 3.26 -22.92
CA TRP A 210 -4.17 2.33 -23.99
C TRP A 210 -4.74 1.00 -23.47
N ALA A 211 -4.18 0.49 -22.37
CA ALA A 211 -4.73 -0.69 -21.71
C ALA A 211 -6.16 -0.45 -21.19
N ALA A 212 -6.39 0.66 -20.49
CA ALA A 212 -7.70 1.05 -19.97
C ALA A 212 -8.74 1.19 -21.09
N PHE A 213 -8.36 1.83 -22.20
CA PHE A 213 -9.19 1.98 -23.38
C PHE A 213 -9.59 0.63 -24.00
N ARG A 214 -8.64 -0.30 -24.16
CA ARG A 214 -8.96 -1.66 -24.65
C ARG A 214 -9.95 -2.40 -23.76
N HIS A 215 -9.95 -2.12 -22.46
CA HIS A 215 -10.89 -2.66 -21.50
C HIS A 215 -12.17 -1.82 -21.33
N HIS A 216 -12.43 -0.85 -22.23
CA HIS A 216 -13.60 0.02 -22.20
C HIS A 216 -13.77 0.76 -20.86
N SER A 217 -12.65 1.15 -20.26
CA SER A 217 -12.58 1.88 -19.00
C SER A 217 -11.80 3.19 -19.17
N ALA A 218 -12.10 4.17 -18.32
CA ALA A 218 -11.39 5.44 -18.28
C ALA A 218 -10.85 5.68 -16.87
N ASP A 219 -9.59 6.07 -16.78
CA ASP A 219 -8.87 6.31 -15.53
C ASP A 219 -8.10 7.65 -15.58
N MET A 220 -7.37 7.97 -14.50
CA MET A 220 -6.52 9.17 -14.46
C MET A 220 -5.52 9.20 -15.61
N ASN A 221 -4.92 8.05 -15.97
CA ASN A 221 -3.93 7.97 -17.05
C ASN A 221 -4.55 8.34 -18.41
N THR A 222 -5.82 7.96 -18.62
CA THR A 222 -6.58 8.26 -19.84
C THR A 222 -6.72 9.76 -20.05
N LEU A 223 -7.13 10.51 -19.01
CA LEU A 223 -7.24 11.97 -19.08
C LEU A 223 -5.90 12.62 -19.42
N VAL A 224 -4.82 12.17 -18.75
CA VAL A 224 -3.47 12.68 -18.99
C VAL A 224 -3.03 12.41 -20.43
N ALA A 225 -3.16 11.18 -20.90
CA ALA A 225 -2.74 10.77 -22.24
C ALA A 225 -3.48 11.54 -23.34
N VAL A 226 -4.80 11.76 -23.18
CA VAL A 226 -5.60 12.53 -24.14
C VAL A 226 -5.20 14.01 -24.10
N GLY A 227 -5.12 14.63 -22.92
CA GLY A 227 -4.79 16.05 -22.81
C GLY A 227 -3.38 16.38 -23.31
N THR A 228 -2.38 15.67 -22.80
CA THR A 228 -0.97 15.87 -23.20
C THR A 228 -0.72 15.43 -24.64
N GLY A 229 -1.39 14.37 -25.12
CA GLY A 229 -1.34 13.94 -26.51
C GLY A 229 -1.95 14.96 -27.46
N ALA A 230 -3.11 15.54 -27.13
CA ALA A 230 -3.75 16.56 -27.96
C ALA A 230 -2.91 17.84 -28.03
N ALA A 231 -2.40 18.34 -26.90
CA ALA A 231 -1.52 19.51 -26.87
C ALA A 231 -0.21 19.26 -27.64
N PHE A 232 0.36 18.06 -27.54
CA PHE A 232 1.54 17.67 -28.31
C PHE A 232 1.25 17.63 -29.82
N LEU A 233 0.15 17.00 -30.25
CA LEU A 233 -0.22 16.90 -31.67
C LEU A 233 -0.51 18.28 -32.27
N PHE A 234 -1.19 19.16 -31.52
CA PHE A 234 -1.41 20.54 -31.92
C PHE A 234 -0.08 21.27 -32.13
N SER A 235 0.81 21.21 -31.14
CA SER A 235 2.13 21.86 -31.19
C SER A 235 3.01 21.30 -32.31
N LEU A 236 2.95 19.98 -32.54
CA LEU A 236 3.65 19.31 -33.63
C LEU A 236 3.17 19.80 -35.00
N LEU A 237 1.85 19.91 -35.19
CA LEU A 237 1.29 20.44 -36.42
C LEU A 237 1.65 21.91 -36.63
N ALA A 238 1.61 22.72 -35.56
CA ALA A 238 2.03 24.11 -35.58
C ALA A 238 3.53 24.28 -35.93
N THR A 239 4.37 23.32 -35.51
CA THR A 239 5.81 23.32 -35.81
C THR A 239 6.11 22.88 -37.24
N LEU A 240 5.45 21.82 -37.74
CA LEU A 240 5.75 21.22 -39.04
C LEU A 240 5.02 21.90 -40.21
N ALA A 241 3.86 22.48 -39.96
CA ALA A 241 3.01 23.08 -40.98
C ALA A 241 2.44 24.44 -40.52
N PRO A 242 3.29 25.44 -40.22
CA PRO A 242 2.84 26.74 -39.73
C PRO A 242 1.92 27.47 -40.74
N GLU A 243 2.15 27.26 -42.04
CA GLU A 243 1.33 27.83 -43.13
C GLU A 243 -0.16 27.43 -43.03
N LEU A 244 -0.47 26.27 -42.47
CA LEU A 244 -1.84 25.80 -42.29
C LEU A 244 -2.62 26.68 -41.30
N PHE A 245 -1.93 27.26 -40.32
CA PHE A 245 -2.50 28.16 -39.32
C PHE A 245 -2.53 29.60 -39.86
N LEU A 246 -1.43 30.05 -40.46
CA LEU A 246 -1.31 31.39 -41.03
C LEU A 246 -2.34 31.63 -42.15
N SER A 247 -2.58 30.64 -43.03
CA SER A 247 -3.60 30.71 -44.08
C SER A 247 -5.03 30.83 -43.56
N ARG A 248 -5.27 30.46 -42.30
CA ARG A 248 -6.56 30.63 -41.60
C ARG A 248 -6.58 31.84 -40.66
N GLY A 249 -5.53 32.68 -40.68
CA GLY A 249 -5.40 33.84 -39.81
C GLY A 249 -5.14 33.51 -38.34
N MET A 250 -4.65 32.30 -38.04
CA MET A 250 -4.32 31.85 -36.69
C MET A 250 -2.79 31.87 -36.48
N ALA A 251 -2.33 32.31 -35.30
CA ALA A 251 -0.94 32.15 -34.90
C ALA A 251 -0.64 30.68 -34.55
N PRO A 252 0.50 30.13 -35.02
CA PRO A 252 0.94 28.80 -34.63
C PRO A 252 1.52 28.83 -33.20
N GLU A 253 0.65 28.74 -32.20
CA GLU A 253 1.04 28.64 -30.79
C GLU A 253 1.60 27.25 -30.46
N LEU A 254 2.60 27.20 -29.58
CA LEU A 254 3.24 25.97 -29.13
C LEU A 254 2.96 25.77 -27.65
N TYR A 255 2.63 24.54 -27.26
CA TYR A 255 2.29 24.14 -25.89
C TYR A 255 3.20 23.02 -25.36
N TYR A 256 4.43 22.95 -25.87
CA TYR A 256 5.40 21.92 -25.50
C TYR A 256 5.75 21.99 -24.00
N GLU A 257 5.93 23.20 -23.46
CA GLU A 257 6.17 23.39 -22.03
C GLU A 257 4.97 22.93 -21.18
N ALA A 258 3.74 23.20 -21.61
CA ALA A 258 2.54 22.73 -20.90
C ALA A 258 2.49 21.20 -20.82
N VAL A 259 2.81 20.49 -21.90
CA VAL A 259 2.88 19.03 -21.93
C VAL A 259 3.89 18.49 -20.91
N ILE A 260 5.11 19.02 -20.92
CA ILE A 260 6.18 18.60 -20.01
C ILE A 260 5.79 18.91 -18.55
N MET A 261 5.23 20.09 -18.29
CA MET A 261 4.82 20.52 -16.96
C MET A 261 3.67 19.68 -16.40
N ILE A 262 2.66 19.35 -17.20
CA ILE A 262 1.56 18.47 -16.78
C ILE A 262 2.13 17.10 -16.37
N ILE A 263 3.01 16.51 -17.18
CA ILE A 263 3.65 15.23 -16.85
C ILE A 263 4.44 15.35 -15.54
N ALA A 264 5.23 16.41 -15.36
CA ALA A 264 6.03 16.63 -14.16
C ALA A 264 5.19 16.79 -12.89
N LEU A 265 4.12 17.59 -12.95
CA LEU A 265 3.23 17.82 -11.81
C LEU A 265 2.48 16.55 -11.40
N ILE A 266 2.00 15.78 -12.37
CA ILE A 266 1.28 14.53 -12.09
C ILE A 266 2.23 13.46 -11.54
N LEU A 267 3.46 13.35 -12.07
CA LEU A 267 4.47 12.46 -11.49
C LEU A 267 4.84 12.87 -10.06
N THR A 268 4.87 14.18 -9.78
CA THR A 268 5.07 14.71 -8.43
C THR A 268 3.91 14.30 -7.52
N GLY A 269 2.66 14.44 -7.98
CA GLY A 269 1.46 13.95 -7.29
C GLY A 269 1.53 12.46 -6.97
N ASN A 270 1.86 11.63 -7.95
CA ASN A 270 2.04 10.18 -7.77
C ASN A 270 3.15 9.85 -6.77
N ALA A 271 4.24 10.61 -6.76
CA ALA A 271 5.32 10.45 -5.79
C ALA A 271 4.87 10.81 -4.36
N LEU A 272 4.07 11.88 -4.20
CA LEU A 272 3.48 12.25 -2.91
C LEU A 272 2.46 11.21 -2.43
N GLU A 273 1.61 10.70 -3.33
CA GLU A 273 0.65 9.65 -3.03
C GLU A 273 1.34 8.35 -2.59
N SER A 274 2.38 7.93 -3.32
CA SER A 274 3.21 6.78 -2.97
C SER A 274 3.88 6.96 -1.59
N ARG A 275 4.39 8.17 -1.31
CA ARG A 275 4.97 8.49 0.01
C ARG A 275 3.94 8.37 1.13
N ALA A 276 2.73 8.91 0.93
CA ALA A 276 1.67 8.89 1.92
C ALA A 276 1.23 7.44 2.22
N LYS A 277 0.99 6.65 1.17
CA LYS A 277 0.64 5.21 1.29
C LYS A 277 1.73 4.39 2.00
N ARG A 278 3.01 4.69 1.73
CA ARG A 278 4.13 4.01 2.41
C ARG A 278 4.17 4.32 3.89
N GLN A 279 3.93 5.58 4.27
CA GLN A 279 3.94 6.00 5.67
C GLN A 279 2.83 5.32 6.49
N THR A 280 1.59 5.28 5.97
CA THR A 280 0.48 4.59 6.63
C THR A 280 0.72 3.08 6.72
N SER A 281 1.21 2.47 5.65
CA SER A 281 1.54 1.04 5.64
C SER A 281 2.63 0.70 6.66
N ALA A 282 3.67 1.52 6.77
CA ALA A 282 4.74 1.32 7.75
C ALA A 282 4.24 1.41 9.21
N ALA A 283 3.33 2.33 9.50
CA ALA A 283 2.73 2.46 10.84
C ALA A 283 1.88 1.23 11.20
N LEU A 284 1.04 0.76 10.27
CA LEU A 284 0.24 -0.45 10.48
C LEU A 284 1.12 -1.69 10.67
N ARG A 285 2.21 -1.82 9.90
CA ARG A 285 3.17 -2.93 10.02
C ARG A 285 3.86 -2.96 11.39
N LYS A 286 4.24 -1.81 11.94
CA LYS A 286 4.83 -1.75 13.30
C LYS A 286 3.91 -2.34 14.37
N LEU A 287 2.59 -2.26 14.20
CA LEU A 287 1.63 -2.89 15.11
C LEU A 287 1.64 -4.42 14.96
N MET A 288 1.75 -4.93 13.72
CA MET A 288 1.79 -6.37 13.46
C MET A 288 3.06 -7.05 14.00
N THR A 289 4.20 -6.34 14.03
CA THR A 289 5.46 -6.88 14.59
C THR A 289 5.45 -7.02 16.11
N LEU A 290 4.44 -6.51 16.81
CA LEU A 290 4.34 -6.58 18.27
C LEU A 290 3.84 -7.94 18.76
N GLN A 291 3.17 -8.73 17.92
CA GLN A 291 2.70 -10.05 18.29
C GLN A 291 3.86 -11.06 18.24
N PRO A 292 4.19 -11.74 19.35
CA PRO A 292 5.18 -12.82 19.35
C PRO A 292 4.71 -13.94 18.41
N ARG A 293 5.62 -14.49 17.62
CA ARG A 293 5.33 -15.61 16.72
C ARG A 293 5.52 -16.95 17.40
N THR A 294 6.36 -17.01 18.42
CA THR A 294 6.60 -18.18 19.25
C THR A 294 6.16 -17.89 20.68
N ALA A 295 5.73 -18.95 21.35
CA ALA A 295 5.46 -18.97 22.77
C ALA A 295 6.21 -20.13 23.41
N ARG A 296 6.73 -19.90 24.61
CA ARG A 296 7.28 -20.96 25.43
C ARG A 296 6.19 -21.50 26.34
N ILE A 297 5.87 -22.78 26.17
CA ILE A 297 4.86 -23.47 26.97
C ILE A 297 5.47 -24.58 27.81
N ILE A 298 4.77 -25.00 28.87
CA ILE A 298 5.09 -26.19 29.66
C ILE A 298 4.11 -27.30 29.29
N ARG A 299 4.61 -28.39 28.68
CA ARG A 299 3.89 -29.66 28.49
C ARG A 299 4.76 -30.81 29.00
N ASP A 300 4.16 -31.81 29.61
CA ASP A 300 4.88 -32.96 30.20
C ASP A 300 6.04 -32.56 31.14
N ASN A 301 5.85 -31.47 31.89
CA ASN A 301 6.84 -30.89 32.80
C ASN A 301 8.17 -30.47 32.10
N ARG A 302 8.11 -30.13 30.81
CA ARG A 302 9.24 -29.60 30.03
C ARG A 302 8.84 -28.31 29.31
N GLU A 303 9.77 -27.36 29.24
CA GLU A 303 9.62 -26.16 28.42
C GLU A 303 9.80 -26.51 26.94
N GLN A 304 8.83 -26.13 26.11
CA GLN A 304 8.91 -26.24 24.66
C GLN A 304 8.52 -24.90 24.02
N GLU A 305 9.32 -24.46 23.05
CA GLU A 305 8.97 -23.32 22.22
C GLU A 305 8.12 -23.80 21.03
N ILE A 306 6.92 -23.25 20.91
CA ILE A 306 5.98 -23.58 19.84
C ILE A 306 5.51 -22.31 19.12
N PRO A 307 5.13 -22.41 17.84
CA PRO A 307 4.42 -21.34 17.14
C PRO A 307 3.10 -20.97 17.84
N VAL A 308 2.81 -19.67 17.98
CA VAL A 308 1.62 -19.16 18.72
C VAL A 308 0.30 -19.64 18.12
N ASP A 309 0.25 -19.86 16.81
CA ASP A 309 -0.89 -20.42 16.08
C ASP A 309 -1.19 -21.89 16.41
N THR A 310 -0.24 -22.62 17.00
CA THR A 310 -0.42 -24.02 17.45
C THR A 310 -0.80 -24.14 18.92
N MET A 311 -0.89 -23.02 19.65
CA MET A 311 -1.28 -22.99 21.06
C MET A 311 -2.74 -23.39 21.24
N ARG A 312 -3.03 -24.06 22.36
CA ARG A 312 -4.38 -24.48 22.75
C ARG A 312 -4.79 -23.78 24.05
N THR A 313 -6.09 -23.54 24.20
CA THR A 313 -6.64 -23.02 25.46
C THR A 313 -6.32 -23.98 26.60
N GLY A 314 -5.72 -23.45 27.67
CA GLY A 314 -5.27 -24.23 28.82
C GLY A 314 -3.78 -24.58 28.80
N ASP A 315 -3.04 -24.27 27.73
CA ASP A 315 -1.58 -24.35 27.77
C ASP A 315 -1.01 -23.36 28.82
N THR A 316 -0.05 -23.83 29.61
CA THR A 316 0.70 -22.98 30.56
C THR A 316 1.89 -22.35 29.84
N VAL A 317 1.93 -21.03 29.78
CA VAL A 317 2.97 -20.25 29.10
C VAL A 317 3.95 -19.70 30.13
N VAL A 318 5.25 -19.75 29.83
CA VAL A 318 6.30 -19.12 30.65
C VAL A 318 6.79 -17.87 29.93
N VAL A 319 6.65 -16.71 30.59
CA VAL A 319 7.07 -15.42 30.06
C VAL A 319 8.19 -14.85 30.93
N ARG A 320 9.37 -14.65 30.35
CA ARG A 320 10.54 -14.10 31.07
C ARG A 320 10.53 -12.57 31.09
N PRO A 321 11.30 -11.93 32.00
CA PRO A 321 11.50 -10.49 31.97
C PRO A 321 12.01 -10.02 30.60
N GLY A 322 11.43 -8.95 30.07
CA GLY A 322 11.71 -8.42 28.74
C GLY A 322 10.99 -9.13 27.59
N GLU A 323 10.30 -10.26 27.85
CA GLU A 323 9.53 -10.96 26.82
C GLU A 323 8.12 -10.39 26.70
N ARG A 324 7.56 -10.53 25.50
CA ARG A 324 6.17 -10.15 25.24
C ARG A 324 5.25 -11.30 25.55
N ILE A 325 4.07 -10.98 26.05
CA ILE A 325 3.02 -11.96 26.33
C ILE A 325 2.44 -12.41 24.99
N PRO A 326 2.48 -13.71 24.64
CA PRO A 326 2.11 -14.17 23.30
C PRO A 326 0.60 -14.14 23.03
N VAL A 327 -0.22 -14.40 24.05
CA VAL A 327 -1.68 -14.49 23.97
C VAL A 327 -2.32 -13.93 25.23
N ASP A 328 -3.60 -13.57 25.15
CA ASP A 328 -4.41 -13.23 26.32
C ASP A 328 -4.46 -14.42 27.29
N GLY A 329 -4.36 -14.14 28.59
CA GLY A 329 -4.37 -15.18 29.61
C GLY A 329 -4.60 -14.66 31.01
N THR A 330 -4.48 -15.56 31.99
CA THR A 330 -4.55 -15.24 33.41
C THR A 330 -3.26 -15.64 34.09
N LEU A 331 -2.71 -14.78 34.94
CA LEU A 331 -1.48 -15.06 35.67
C LEU A 331 -1.73 -16.21 36.66
N LEU A 332 -1.04 -17.34 36.51
CA LEU A 332 -1.21 -18.51 37.38
C LEU A 332 -0.28 -18.48 38.60
N ALA A 333 0.98 -18.08 38.39
CA ALA A 333 2.00 -18.03 39.42
C ALA A 333 2.96 -16.87 39.14
N GLY A 334 3.65 -16.37 40.17
CA GLY A 334 4.57 -15.25 40.05
C GLY A 334 3.91 -13.88 40.16
N THR A 335 4.73 -12.84 40.16
CA THR A 335 4.31 -11.42 40.19
C THR A 335 5.26 -10.64 39.30
N SER A 336 4.73 -9.76 38.45
CA SER A 336 5.54 -8.91 37.60
C SER A 336 4.81 -7.64 37.21
N ALA A 337 5.55 -6.62 36.81
CA ALA A 337 5.01 -5.43 36.18
C ALA A 337 4.96 -5.62 34.66
N VAL A 338 3.81 -5.33 34.06
CA VAL A 338 3.55 -5.48 32.63
C VAL A 338 3.34 -4.10 32.00
N ASP A 339 4.11 -3.80 30.96
CA ASP A 339 3.97 -2.59 30.16
C ASP A 339 2.83 -2.79 29.14
N GLU A 340 1.69 -2.15 29.42
CA GLU A 340 0.50 -2.13 28.57
C GLU A 340 0.41 -0.86 27.69
N SER A 341 1.43 0.00 27.68
CA SER A 341 1.43 1.32 27.02
C SER A 341 1.04 1.28 25.54
N MET A 342 1.37 0.20 24.84
CA MET A 342 1.08 0.02 23.42
C MET A 342 -0.42 -0.16 23.12
N LEU A 343 -1.21 -0.58 24.11
CA LEU A 343 -2.65 -0.83 23.98
C LEU A 343 -3.48 0.20 24.73
N THR A 344 -3.07 0.53 25.95
CA THR A 344 -3.81 1.46 26.83
C THR A 344 -3.36 2.90 26.68
N GLY A 345 -2.13 3.14 26.21
CA GLY A 345 -1.51 4.46 26.17
C GLY A 345 -0.94 4.94 27.52
N GLU A 346 -1.03 4.13 28.58
CA GLU A 346 -0.51 4.48 29.90
C GLU A 346 0.99 4.20 29.99
N SER A 347 1.78 5.20 30.36
CA SER A 347 3.26 5.11 30.35
C SER A 347 3.86 4.30 31.50
N LEU A 348 3.08 4.01 32.55
CA LEU A 348 3.55 3.28 33.73
C LEU A 348 3.17 1.81 33.62
N PRO A 349 4.11 0.88 33.80
CA PRO A 349 3.82 -0.55 33.89
C PRO A 349 2.83 -0.85 35.03
N VAL A 350 1.92 -1.79 34.78
CA VAL A 350 0.89 -2.22 35.72
C VAL A 350 1.35 -3.49 36.45
N ASP A 351 1.32 -3.47 37.78
CA ASP A 351 1.64 -4.65 38.58
C ASP A 351 0.56 -5.73 38.41
N LYS A 352 0.98 -6.97 38.18
CA LYS A 352 0.11 -8.15 38.01
C LYS A 352 0.39 -9.19 39.09
N GLN A 353 -0.69 -9.71 39.66
CA GLN A 353 -0.71 -10.76 40.66
C GLN A 353 -1.46 -12.01 40.15
N PRO A 354 -1.26 -13.18 40.77
CA PRO A 354 -1.97 -14.40 40.37
C PRO A 354 -3.50 -14.19 40.39
N GLY A 355 -4.15 -14.52 39.28
CA GLY A 355 -5.58 -14.26 39.05
C GLY A 355 -5.86 -13.05 38.15
N ASP A 356 -4.88 -12.16 37.93
CA ASP A 356 -5.05 -11.00 37.05
C ASP A 356 -5.00 -11.38 35.57
N ARG A 357 -5.71 -10.61 34.75
CA ARG A 357 -5.71 -10.77 33.30
C ARG A 357 -4.47 -10.14 32.67
N LEU A 358 -3.88 -10.87 31.74
CA LEU A 358 -2.76 -10.49 30.90
C LEU A 358 -3.25 -10.34 29.45
N ILE A 359 -2.73 -9.32 28.76
CA ILE A 359 -3.11 -9.00 27.38
C ILE A 359 -1.97 -9.36 26.44
N GLY A 360 -2.27 -10.07 25.35
CA GLY A 360 -1.29 -10.42 24.32
C GLY A 360 -0.63 -9.17 23.70
N GLY A 361 0.66 -9.26 23.40
CA GLY A 361 1.47 -8.19 22.81
C GLY A 361 2.07 -7.19 23.80
N THR A 362 1.58 -7.16 25.05
CA THR A 362 2.16 -6.37 26.15
C THR A 362 3.50 -6.96 26.59
N MET A 363 4.35 -6.15 27.23
CA MET A 363 5.73 -6.54 27.57
C MET A 363 5.87 -6.80 29.07
N ASN A 364 6.37 -7.96 29.43
CA ASN A 364 6.76 -8.29 30.78
C ASN A 364 8.08 -7.56 31.14
N THR A 365 8.19 -6.87 32.28
CA THR A 365 9.35 -6.03 32.57
C THR A 365 10.33 -6.65 33.56
N THR A 366 9.91 -6.99 34.78
CA THR A 366 10.83 -7.25 35.92
C THR A 366 10.79 -8.67 36.48
N GLY A 367 9.65 -9.36 36.43
CA GLY A 367 9.46 -10.72 36.97
C GLY A 367 9.34 -11.79 35.90
N ALA A 368 9.58 -13.05 36.24
CA ALA A 368 9.23 -14.21 35.40
C ALA A 368 7.96 -14.85 35.96
N PHE A 369 7.08 -15.31 35.08
CA PHE A 369 5.86 -16.01 35.47
C PHE A 369 5.44 -17.09 34.48
#